data_AF-A0A7C1MGW0-F1
#
_entry.id   AF-A0A7C1MGW0-F1
#
_cell.length_a   1.000
_cell.length_b   1.000
_cell.length_c   1.000
_cell.angle_alpha   90.00
_cell.angle_beta   90.00
_cell.angle_gamma   90.00
#
_symmetry.space_group_name_H-M   'P 1'
#
loop_
_entity.id
_entity.type
_entity.pdbx_description
1 polymer ?
#
loop_
_entity_poly.entity_id
_entity_poly.type
_entity_poly.pdbx_seq_one_letter_code
_entity_poly.pdbx_strand_id
1 'polypeptide(L)'
;MQFLAKLFITISIIIVCARIGKQFPTLAGLIATMPLTGLIILIWLYSDNPGNFNLMKDYTRGALWGIIPSALFFISAYFLFRREISIGFVIGISFAIWLIAAFIHQWFLR
;
A
#
# COMPACT_ATOMS: atom_id res chain seq x y z
N MET A 1 -9.74 -0.71 -24.32
CA MET A 1 -8.32 -0.94 -24.65
C MET A 1 -7.39 -0.60 -23.49
N GLN A 2 -7.45 0.59 -22.87
CA GLN A 2 -6.55 0.94 -21.75
C GLN A 2 -6.78 0.11 -20.45
N PHE A 3 -8.01 -0.29 -20.15
CA PHE A 3 -8.32 -1.05 -18.93
C PHE A 3 -7.59 -2.41 -18.86
N LEU A 4 -7.60 -3.21 -19.94
CA LEU A 4 -6.93 -4.51 -19.96
C LEU A 4 -5.41 -4.38 -19.81
N ALA A 5 -4.79 -3.36 -20.42
CA ALA A 5 -3.37 -3.10 -20.25
C ALA A 5 -3.03 -2.73 -18.79
N LYS A 6 -3.81 -1.82 -18.18
CA LYS A 6 -3.67 -1.45 -16.76
C LYS A 6 -3.82 -2.67 -15.84
N LEU A 7 -4.78 -3.55 -16.12
CA LEU A 7 -5.01 -4.79 -15.39
C LEU A 7 -3.81 -5.74 -15.49
N PHE A 8 -3.32 -6.01 -16.71
CA PHE A 8 -2.22 -6.94 -16.94
C PHE A 8 -0.92 -6.49 -16.26
N ILE A 9 -0.60 -5.20 -16.34
CA ILE A 9 0.58 -4.62 -15.66
C ILE A 9 0.47 -4.80 -14.15
N THR A 10 -0.68 -4.48 -13.57
CA THR A 10 -0.90 -4.57 -12.12
C THR A 10 -0.77 -6.00 -11.62
N ILE A 11 -1.41 -6.97 -12.30
CA ILE A 11 -1.34 -8.39 -11.92
C ILE A 11 0.08 -8.92 -12.06
N SER A 12 0.77 -8.56 -13.14
CA SER A 12 2.15 -9.01 -13.38
C SER A 12 3.10 -8.56 -12.28
N ILE A 13 2.98 -7.31 -11.82
CA ILE A 13 3.78 -6.79 -10.70
C ILE A 13 3.56 -7.62 -9.44
N ILE A 14 2.30 -7.90 -9.09
CA ILE A 14 1.95 -8.66 -7.87
C ILE A 14 2.53 -10.08 -7.93
N ILE A 15 2.37 -10.77 -9.06
CA ILE A 15 2.86 -12.15 -9.24
C ILE A 15 4.38 -12.20 -9.15
N VAL A 16 5.09 -11.26 -9.80
CA VAL A 16 6.55 -11.18 -9.75
C VAL A 16 7.03 -10.93 -8.31
N CYS A 17 6.41 -10.00 -7.59
CA CYS A 17 6.74 -9.72 -6.19
C CYS A 17 6.55 -10.95 -5.30
N ALA A 18 5.42 -11.65 -5.44
CA ALA A 18 5.14 -12.87 -4.68
C ALA A 18 6.17 -13.98 -4.97
N ARG A 19 6.67 -14.06 -6.21
CA ARG A 19 7.72 -15.02 -6.59
C ARG A 19 9.07 -14.66 -5.97
N ILE A 20 9.46 -13.38 -6.01
CA ILE A 20 10.69 -12.89 -5.37
C ILE A 20 10.63 -13.16 -3.86
N GLY A 21 9.48 -13.00 -3.21
CA GLY A 21 9.34 -13.21 -1.76
C GLY A 21 9.62 -14.62 -1.27
N LYS A 22 9.49 -15.63 -2.14
CA LYS A 22 9.86 -17.01 -1.80
C LYS A 22 11.37 -17.21 -1.68
N GLN A 23 12.16 -16.43 -2.43
CA GLN A 23 13.61 -16.57 -2.51
C GLN A 23 14.35 -15.47 -1.71
N PHE A 24 13.81 -14.25 -1.71
CA PHE A 24 14.38 -13.06 -1.07
C PHE A 24 13.28 -12.29 -0.31
N PRO A 25 12.88 -12.75 0.89
CA PRO A 25 11.73 -12.18 1.61
C PRO A 25 11.95 -10.73 2.04
N THR A 26 13.17 -10.33 2.41
CA THR A 26 13.50 -8.94 2.76
C THR A 26 13.38 -8.01 1.56
N LEU A 27 13.88 -8.44 0.40
CA LEU A 27 13.75 -7.70 -0.86
C LEU A 27 12.29 -7.61 -1.31
N ALA A 28 11.52 -8.68 -1.16
CA ALA A 28 10.10 -8.66 -1.48
C ALA A 28 9.30 -7.76 -0.54
N GLY A 29 9.67 -7.68 0.74
CA GLY A 29 9.12 -6.70 1.68
C GLY A 29 9.39 -5.27 1.22
N LEU A 30 10.63 -4.96 0.83
CA LEU A 30 10.99 -3.66 0.26
C LEU A 30 10.15 -3.34 -0.97
N ILE A 31 10.09 -4.25 -1.95
CA ILE A 31 9.31 -4.08 -3.18
C ILE A 31 7.81 -3.91 -2.86
N ALA A 32 7.27 -4.68 -1.92
CA ALA A 32 5.86 -4.57 -1.51
C ALA A 32 5.53 -3.21 -0.88
N THR A 33 6.50 -2.59 -0.20
CA THR A 33 6.35 -1.24 0.38
C THR A 33 6.73 -0.11 -0.57
N MET A 34 7.32 -0.39 -1.74
CA MET A 34 7.59 0.63 -2.75
C MET A 34 6.26 1.30 -3.16
N PRO A 35 6.27 2.61 -3.46
CA PRO A 35 5.08 3.34 -3.89
C PRO A 35 4.72 3.03 -5.35
N LEU A 36 4.75 1.75 -5.77
CA LEU A 36 4.44 1.31 -7.13
C LEU A 36 3.00 1.62 -7.50
N THR A 37 2.05 1.21 -6.64
CA THR A 37 0.63 1.55 -6.80
C THR A 37 0.43 3.06 -6.73
N GLY A 38 1.10 3.70 -5.76
CA GLY A 38 1.10 5.15 -5.57
C GLY A 38 1.50 5.92 -6.83
N LEU A 39 2.60 5.50 -7.46
CA LEU A 39 3.18 6.05 -8.68
C LEU A 39 2.25 5.84 -9.88
N ILE A 40 1.75 4.62 -10.07
CA ILE A 40 0.83 4.28 -11.17
C ILE A 40 -0.42 5.18 -11.12
N ILE A 41 -1.01 5.34 -9.92
CA ILE A 41 -2.17 6.22 -9.73
C ILE A 41 -1.79 7.67 -10.02
N LEU A 42 -0.62 8.15 -9.59
CA LEU A 42 -0.18 9.53 -9.84
C LEU A 42 0.01 9.81 -11.34
N ILE A 43 0.59 8.86 -12.08
CA ILE A 43 0.71 8.94 -13.55
C ILE A 43 -0.67 9.01 -14.20
N TRP A 44 -1.62 8.19 -13.75
CA TRP A 44 -2.98 8.21 -14.30
C TRP A 44 -3.73 9.48 -13.96
N LEU A 45 -3.70 9.92 -12.70
CA LEU A 45 -4.34 11.17 -12.27
C LEU A 45 -3.81 12.37 -13.07
N TYR A 46 -2.49 12.42 -13.31
CA TYR A 46 -1.88 13.47 -14.12
C TYR A 46 -2.30 13.36 -15.60
N SER A 47 -2.30 12.15 -16.16
CA SER A 47 -2.71 11.91 -17.55
C SER A 47 -4.19 12.24 -17.79
N ASP A 48 -5.05 11.95 -16.82
CA ASP A 48 -6.49 12.16 -16.91
C ASP A 48 -6.86 13.63 -16.62
N ASN A 49 -6.06 14.35 -15.82
CA ASN A 49 -6.28 15.74 -15.42
C ASN A 49 -5.01 16.60 -15.56
N PRO A 50 -4.51 16.80 -16.80
CA PRO A 50 -3.28 17.56 -17.02
C PRO A 50 -3.40 18.99 -16.47
N GLY A 51 -2.40 19.41 -15.69
CA GLY A 51 -2.33 20.76 -15.10
C GLY A 51 -3.04 20.94 -13.75
N ASN A 52 -3.79 19.94 -13.25
CA ASN A 52 -4.44 20.02 -11.94
C ASN A 52 -3.48 19.67 -10.79
N PHE A 53 -2.56 20.59 -10.46
CA PHE A 53 -1.58 20.40 -9.38
C PHE A 53 -2.22 20.30 -7.98
N ASN A 54 -3.41 20.88 -7.77
CA ASN A 54 -4.13 20.73 -6.50
C ASN A 54 -4.53 19.27 -6.26
N LEU A 55 -5.08 18.59 -7.28
CA LEU A 55 -5.39 17.16 -7.20
C LEU A 55 -4.14 16.32 -6.90
N MET A 56 -3.01 16.61 -7.55
CA MET A 56 -1.76 15.87 -7.30
C MET A 56 -1.24 16.09 -5.88
N LYS A 57 -1.32 17.32 -5.38
CA LYS A 57 -0.90 17.71 -4.03
C LYS A 57 -1.78 17.03 -2.98
N ASP A 58 -3.10 17.02 -3.16
CA ASP A 58 -4.02 16.40 -2.22
C ASP A 58 -3.85 14.88 -2.20
N TYR A 59 -3.69 14.26 -3.37
CA TYR A 59 -3.37 12.83 -3.47
C TYR A 59 -2.05 12.50 -2.77
N THR A 60 -0.99 13.27 -3.03
CA THR A 60 0.33 13.05 -2.42
C THR A 60 0.28 13.27 -0.90
N ARG A 61 -0.47 14.27 -0.42
CA ARG A 61 -0.70 14.49 1.01
C ARG A 61 -1.42 13.29 1.63
N GLY A 62 -2.49 12.81 1.01
CA GLY A 62 -3.21 11.62 1.48
C GLY A 62 -2.31 10.37 1.50
N ALA A 63 -1.51 10.16 0.46
CA ALA A 63 -0.56 9.05 0.39
C ALA A 63 0.53 9.14 1.47
N LEU A 64 1.11 10.33 1.68
CA LEU A 64 2.15 10.58 2.69
C LEU A 64 1.66 10.20 4.09
N TRP A 65 0.47 10.66 4.47
CA TRP A 65 -0.10 10.36 5.78
C TRP A 65 -0.64 8.92 5.86
N GLY A 66 -1.06 8.32 4.73
CA GLY A 66 -1.47 6.92 4.62
C GLY A 66 -0.34 5.90 4.85
N ILE A 67 0.92 6.32 4.79
CA ILE A 67 2.07 5.49 5.18
C ILE A 67 2.00 5.15 6.68
N ILE A 68 1.49 6.04 7.54
CA ILE A 68 1.47 5.82 8.99
C ILE A 68 0.58 4.62 9.37
N PRO A 69 -0.71 4.55 8.96
CA PRO A 69 -1.53 3.35 9.17
C PRO A 69 -0.86 2.08 8.63
N SER A 70 -0.27 2.16 7.44
CA SER A 70 0.39 1.02 6.79
C SER A 70 1.63 0.54 7.57
N ALA A 71 2.42 1.46 8.13
CA ALA A 71 3.54 1.13 8.99
C ALA A 71 3.06 0.43 10.28
N LEU A 72 1.98 0.91 10.90
CA LEU A 72 1.39 0.28 12.10
C LEU A 72 0.90 -1.15 11.82
N PHE A 73 0.32 -1.39 10.63
CA PHE A 73 -0.02 -2.74 10.18
C PHE A 73 1.21 -3.66 10.15
N PHE A 74 2.31 -3.24 9.51
CA PHE A 74 3.50 -4.08 9.41
C PHE A 74 4.23 -4.26 10.74
N ILE A 75 4.25 -3.23 11.60
CA ILE A 75 4.80 -3.31 12.96
C ILE A 75 4.04 -4.36 13.76
N SER A 76 2.71 -4.28 13.78
CA SER A 76 1.88 -5.26 14.48
C SER A 76 2.07 -6.67 13.90
N ALA A 77 2.04 -6.81 12.58
CA ALA A 77 2.22 -8.11 11.92
C ALA A 77 3.58 -8.72 12.28
N TYR A 78 4.65 -7.93 12.24
CA TYR A 78 6.00 -8.37 12.62
C TYR A 78 6.05 -8.87 14.08
N PHE A 79 5.50 -8.11 15.03
CA PHE A 79 5.50 -8.53 16.44
C PHE A 79 4.63 -9.77 16.70
N LEU A 80 3.50 -9.90 16.00
CA LEU A 80 2.64 -11.07 16.13
C LEU A 80 3.28 -12.32 15.51
N PHE A 81 3.92 -12.20 14.34
CA PHE A 81 4.67 -13.29 13.75
C PHE A 81 5.89 -13.70 14.59
N ARG A 82 6.56 -12.76 15.28
CA ARG A 82 7.61 -13.10 16.26
C ARG A 82 7.11 -13.94 17.44
N ARG A 83 5.80 -13.93 17.71
CA ARG A 83 5.16 -14.75 18.75
C ARG A 83 4.54 -16.03 18.18
N GLU A 84 4.82 -16.36 16.92
CA GLU A 84 4.32 -17.56 16.23
C GLU A 84 2.78 -17.65 16.22
N ILE A 85 2.10 -16.50 16.28
CA ILE A 85 0.63 -16.43 16.25
C ILE A 85 0.14 -16.84 14.85
N SER A 86 -0.97 -17.59 14.80
CA SER A 86 -1.55 -18.05 13.54
C SER A 86 -1.92 -16.89 12.61
N ILE A 87 -1.75 -17.08 11.30
CA ILE A 87 -1.94 -16.05 10.27
C ILE A 87 -3.30 -15.34 10.35
N GLY A 88 -4.39 -16.07 10.68
CA GLY A 88 -5.73 -15.48 10.78
C GLY A 88 -5.81 -14.38 11.85
N PHE A 89 -5.25 -14.63 13.03
CA PHE A 89 -5.17 -13.65 14.10
C PHE A 89 -4.22 -12.51 13.76
N VAL A 90 -3.09 -12.80 13.10
CA VAL A 90 -2.14 -11.75 12.67
C VAL A 90 -2.83 -10.76 11.75
N ILE A 91 -3.47 -11.26 10.69
CA ILE A 91 -4.19 -10.44 9.72
C ILE A 91 -5.31 -9.65 10.42
N GLY A 92 -6.12 -10.32 11.25
CA GLY A 92 -7.25 -9.68 11.94
C GLY A 92 -6.81 -8.52 12.84
N ILE A 93 -5.80 -8.74 13.69
CA ILE A 93 -5.30 -7.71 14.62
C ILE A 93 -4.60 -6.58 13.87
N SER A 94 -3.73 -6.90 12.91
CA SER A 94 -3.02 -5.90 12.13
C SER A 94 -3.97 -5.01 11.33
N PHE A 95 -5.03 -5.58 10.73
CA PHE A 95 -6.06 -4.79 10.04
C PHE A 95 -6.92 -3.97 11.00
N ALA A 96 -7.23 -4.48 12.19
CA ALA A 96 -7.96 -3.69 13.18
C ALA A 96 -7.16 -2.44 13.59
N ILE A 97 -5.86 -2.60 13.85
CA ILE A 97 -4.95 -1.47 14.15
C ILE A 97 -4.88 -0.50 12.97
N TRP A 98 -4.75 -1.03 11.74
CA TRP A 98 -4.74 -0.21 10.53
C TRP A 98 -6.03 0.61 10.37
N LEU A 99 -7.20 -0.01 10.58
CA LEU A 99 -8.50 0.66 10.47
C LEU A 99 -8.60 1.81 11.47
N ILE A 100 -8.25 1.58 12.74
CA ILE A 100 -8.26 2.62 13.78
C ILE A 100 -7.36 3.79 13.36
N ALA A 101 -6.14 3.49 12.90
CA ALA A 101 -5.21 4.51 12.43
C ALA A 101 -5.72 5.25 11.18
N ALA A 102 -6.36 4.55 10.24
CA ALA A 102 -6.94 5.13 9.04
C ALA A 102 -8.14 6.04 9.36
N PHE A 103 -8.95 5.71 10.36
CA PHE A 103 -10.02 6.58 10.84
C PHE A 103 -9.46 7.87 11.44
N ILE A 104 -8.44 7.78 12.29
CA ILE A 104 -7.76 8.95 12.86
C ILE A 104 -7.18 9.83 11.75
N HIS A 105 -6.51 9.20 10.78
CA HIS A 105 -5.97 9.86 9.60
C HIS A 105 -7.03 10.63 8.82
N GLN A 106 -8.16 9.99 8.50
CA GLN A 106 -9.24 10.61 7.73
C GLN A 106 -9.89 11.77 8.49
N TRP A 107 -9.95 11.69 9.82
CA TRP A 107 -10.44 12.78 10.65
C TRP A 107 -9.47 13.98 10.63
N PHE A 108 -8.16 13.74 10.63
CA PHE A 108 -7.14 14.79 10.64
C PHE A 108 -6.95 15.50 9.28
N LEU A 109 -7.29 14.83 8.17
CA LEU A 109 -7.17 15.39 6.82
C LEU A 109 -8.48 15.99 6.28
N ARG A 110 -9.60 15.82 6.98
CA ARG A 110 -10.83 16.59 6.74
C ARG A 110 -10.68 18.02 7.25
#